data_AF-A0A7J3DKT4-F1
#
_entry.id   AF-A0A7J3DKT4-F1
#
_cell.length_a   1.000
_cell.length_b   1.000
_cell.length_c   1.000
_cell.angle_alpha   90.00
_cell.angle_beta   90.00
_cell.angle_gamma   90.00
#
_symmetry.space_group_name_H-M   'P 1'
#
loop_
_entity.id
_entity.type
_entity.pdbx_description
1 polymer ?
#
loop_
_entity_poly.entity_id
_entity_poly.type
_entity_poly.pdbx_seq_one_letter_code
_entity_poly.pdbx_strand_id
1 'polypeptide(L)'
;MGKYELKLRLIMDDEQKASIIYRAIMPDIRAKQKRSETAVMQKGNNIEIKIDACDAIALRASFNSVARHIALAHDIIERFKCSKNFKKEVLG
;
A
#
# COMPACT_ATOMS: atom_id res chain seq x y z
N MET A 1 -23.46 -4.91 -17.25
CA MET A 1 -22.17 -4.23 -17.00
C MET A 1 -21.23 -5.23 -16.36
N GLY A 2 -20.11 -5.57 -17.01
CA GLY A 2 -19.15 -6.53 -16.46
C GLY A 2 -18.51 -5.97 -15.19
N LYS A 3 -18.51 -6.74 -14.11
CA LYS A 3 -17.80 -6.39 -12.88
C LYS A 3 -16.35 -6.82 -13.05
N TYR A 4 -15.43 -5.87 -13.18
CA TYR A 4 -14.01 -6.16 -13.28
C TYR A 4 -13.46 -6.31 -11.87
N GLU A 5 -12.76 -7.41 -11.61
CA GLU A 5 -12.22 -7.72 -10.29
C GLU A 5 -10.74 -8.07 -10.40
N LEU A 6 -9.94 -7.53 -9.49
CA LEU A 6 -8.54 -7.89 -9.31
C LEU A 6 -8.28 -8.23 -7.84
N LYS A 7 -7.62 -9.35 -7.61
CA LYS A 7 -7.16 -9.80 -6.29
C LYS A 7 -5.66 -9.99 -6.34
N LEU A 8 -4.96 -9.34 -5.41
CA LEU A 8 -3.51 -9.41 -5.29
C LEU A 8 -3.13 -9.77 -3.86
N ARG A 9 -2.05 -10.53 -3.72
CA ARG A 9 -1.40 -10.80 -2.44
C ARG A 9 0.07 -10.42 -2.57
N LEU A 10 0.52 -9.49 -1.74
CA LEU A 10 1.92 -9.22 -1.55
C LEU A 10 2.41 -9.91 -0.29
N ILE A 11 3.51 -10.64 -0.43
CA ILE A 11 4.19 -11.32 0.67
C ILE A 11 5.42 -10.49 1.00
N MET A 12 5.50 -10.00 2.24
CA MET A 12 6.67 -9.26 2.73
C MET A 12 7.57 -10.19 3.53
N ASP A 13 8.83 -9.76 3.73
CA ASP A 13 9.82 -10.53 4.48
C ASP A 13 9.36 -10.82 5.92
N ASP A 14 8.70 -9.85 6.55
CA ASP A 14 8.20 -9.94 7.91
C ASP A 14 6.91 -9.12 8.11
N GLU A 15 6.22 -9.39 9.22
CA GLU A 15 4.97 -8.72 9.60
C GLU A 15 5.18 -7.22 9.89
N GLN A 16 6.35 -6.81 10.36
CA GLN A 16 6.64 -5.42 10.67
C GLN A 16 6.69 -4.59 9.38
N LYS A 17 7.40 -5.06 8.35
CA LYS A 17 7.41 -4.43 7.01
C LYS A 17 6.01 -4.38 6.42
N ALA A 18 5.25 -5.48 6.48
CA ALA A 18 3.87 -5.49 6.02
C ALA A 18 3.00 -4.45 6.75
N SER A 19 3.15 -4.32 8.06
CA SER A 19 2.43 -3.33 8.88
C SER A 19 2.82 -1.90 8.53
N ILE A 20 4.11 -1.62 8.32
CA ILE A 20 4.57 -0.27 7.93
C ILE A 20 3.98 0.11 6.56
N ILE A 21 4.10 -0.77 5.57
CA ILE A 21 3.56 -0.52 4.22
C ILE A 21 2.05 -0.34 4.28
N TYR A 22 1.32 -1.25 4.93
CA TYR A 22 -0.13 -1.15 5.08
C TYR A 22 -0.56 0.20 5.68
N ARG A 23 0.06 0.61 6.80
CA ARG A 23 -0.26 1.89 7.44
C ARG A 23 0.10 3.10 6.57
N ALA A 24 1.19 3.01 5.81
CA ALA A 24 1.64 4.09 4.93
C ALA A 24 0.69 4.35 3.76
N ILE A 25 0.11 3.29 3.16
CA ILE A 25 -0.74 3.44 1.96
C ILE A 25 -2.22 3.67 2.28
N MET A 26 -2.69 3.31 3.47
CA MET A 26 -4.09 3.42 3.86
C MET A 26 -4.69 4.84 3.79
N PRO A 27 -3.97 5.94 4.07
CA PRO A 27 -4.47 7.30 3.88
C PRO A 27 -4.86 7.58 2.43
N ASP A 28 -4.06 7.13 1.47
CA ASP A 28 -4.26 7.40 0.04
C ASP A 28 -5.36 6.52 -0.57
N ILE A 29 -5.53 5.31 -0.04
CA ILE A 29 -6.49 4.33 -0.56
C ILE A 29 -7.91 4.56 -0.05
N ARG A 30 -8.10 5.24 1.10
CA ARG A 30 -9.43 5.51 1.67
C ARG A 30 -10.30 6.46 0.82
N ALA A 31 -9.75 7.13 -0.18
CA ALA A 31 -10.51 7.99 -1.06
C ALA A 31 -11.50 7.17 -1.91
N LYS A 32 -12.80 7.28 -1.62
CA LYS A 32 -13.85 6.63 -2.42
C LYS A 32 -13.82 7.15 -3.87
N GLN A 33 -13.65 6.24 -4.82
CA GLN A 33 -13.75 6.52 -6.24
C GLN A 33 -15.14 6.13 -6.75
N LYS A 34 -15.74 6.93 -7.65
CA LYS A 34 -17.11 6.66 -8.15
C LYS A 34 -17.21 5.40 -9.03
N ARG A 35 -16.10 4.96 -9.62
CA ARG A 35 -16.04 3.88 -10.64
C ARG A 35 -15.26 2.65 -10.20
N SER A 36 -14.75 2.65 -8.96
CA SER A 36 -14.02 1.52 -8.39
C SER A 36 -14.01 1.56 -6.87
N GLU A 37 -13.93 0.38 -6.27
CA GLU A 37 -13.72 0.19 -4.84
C GLU A 37 -12.41 -0.57 -4.64
N THR A 38 -11.62 -0.18 -3.64
CA THR A 38 -10.37 -0.84 -3.28
C THR A 38 -10.42 -1.19 -1.80
N ALA A 39 -10.31 -2.48 -1.50
CA ALA A 39 -10.16 -2.99 -0.15
C ALA A 39 -8.71 -3.48 0.03
N VAL A 40 -8.09 -3.09 1.14
CA VAL A 40 -6.75 -3.54 1.52
C VAL A 40 -6.81 -4.11 2.93
N MET A 41 -6.21 -5.27 3.12
CA MET A 41 -6.14 -5.95 4.42
C MET A 41 -4.72 -6.45 4.66
N GLN A 42 -4.27 -6.38 5.91
CA GLN A 42 -3.04 -7.02 6.35
C GLN A 42 -3.36 -8.31 7.12
N LYS A 43 -2.63 -9.39 6.81
CA LYS A 43 -2.69 -10.68 7.53
C LYS A 43 -1.27 -11.20 7.76
N GLY A 44 -0.71 -10.94 8.94
CA GLY A 44 0.69 -11.22 9.25
C GLY A 44 1.63 -10.46 8.30
N ASN A 45 2.51 -11.18 7.61
CA ASN A 45 3.41 -10.63 6.59
C ASN A 45 2.76 -10.45 5.20
N ASN A 46 1.45 -10.69 5.07
CA ASN A 46 0.74 -10.54 3.79
C ASN A 46 -0.09 -9.27 3.74
N ILE A 47 -0.10 -8.61 2.58
CA ILE A 47 -1.05 -7.55 2.24
C ILE A 47 -1.94 -8.06 1.11
N GLU A 48 -3.23 -8.18 1.38
CA GLU A 48 -4.25 -8.56 0.41
C GLU A 48 -4.96 -7.31 -0.12
N ILE A 49 -5.06 -7.21 -1.44
CA ILE A 49 -5.70 -6.09 -2.13
C ILE A 49 -6.79 -6.64 -3.02
N LYS A 50 -7.99 -6.08 -2.91
CA LYS A 50 -9.11 -6.35 -3.79
C LYS A 50 -9.55 -5.06 -4.45
N ILE A 51 -9.66 -5.07 -5.77
CA ILE A 51 -10.18 -3.94 -6.56
C ILE A 51 -11.38 -4.41 -7.35
N ASP A 52 -12.53 -3.80 -7.10
CA ASP A 52 -13.75 -3.96 -7.89
C ASP A 52 -13.95 -2.71 -8.74
N ALA A 53 -14.22 -2.84 -10.04
CA ALA A 53 -14.36 -1.70 -10.95
C ALA A 53 -15.47 -1.89 -11.99
N CYS A 54 -16.04 -0.78 -12.45
CA CYS A 54 -17.11 -0.78 -13.46
C CYS A 54 -16.61 -1.07 -14.89
N ASP A 55 -15.31 -0.86 -15.14
CA ASP A 55 -14.66 -1.06 -16.43
C ASP A 55 -13.15 -1.26 -16.28
N ALA A 56 -12.50 -1.72 -17.35
CA ALA A 56 -11.07 -2.01 -17.37
C ALA A 56 -10.19 -0.76 -17.15
N ILE A 57 -10.66 0.43 -17.55
CA ILE A 57 -9.90 1.68 -17.39
C ILE A 57 -9.84 2.07 -15.92
N ALA A 58 -10.97 1.99 -15.22
CA ALA A 58 -11.07 2.21 -13.79
C ALA A 58 -10.25 1.17 -13.02
N LEU A 59 -10.31 -0.12 -13.40
CA LEU A 59 -9.48 -1.17 -12.79
C LEU A 59 -7.99 -0.84 -12.89
N ARG A 60 -7.52 -0.49 -14.10
CA ARG A 60 -6.12 -0.13 -14.36
C ARG A 60 -5.69 1.10 -13.57
N ALA A 61 -6.53 2.13 -13.50
CA ALA A 61 -6.23 3.35 -12.75
C ALA A 61 -6.07 3.07 -11.26
N SER A 62 -6.99 2.30 -10.68
CA SER A 62 -6.96 1.94 -9.26
C SER A 62 -5.79 1.02 -8.93
N PHE A 63 -5.51 0.02 -9.76
CA PHE A 63 -4.32 -0.82 -9.61
C PHE A 63 -3.04 0.00 -9.66
N ASN A 64 -2.89 0.88 -10.66
CA ASN A 64 -1.69 1.71 -10.80
C ASN A 64 -1.48 2.65 -9.61
N SER A 65 -2.57 3.21 -9.05
CA SER A 65 -2.50 4.05 -7.86
C SER A 65 -1.97 3.26 -6.66
N VAL A 66 -2.58 2.12 -6.36
CA VAL A 66 -2.19 1.27 -5.23
C VAL A 66 -0.76 0.75 -5.38
N ALA A 67 -0.40 0.24 -6.56
CA ALA A 67 0.93 -0.27 -6.84
C ALA A 67 2.01 0.81 -6.66
N ARG A 68 1.74 2.05 -7.08
CA ARG A 68 2.67 3.17 -6.91
C ARG A 68 2.91 3.50 -5.44
N HIS A 69 1.87 3.57 -4.62
CA HIS A 69 2.02 3.86 -3.19
C HIS A 69 2.79 2.75 -2.48
N ILE A 70 2.52 1.48 -2.81
CA ILE A 70 3.25 0.34 -2.26
C ILE A 70 4.72 0.39 -2.64
N ALA A 71 5.03 0.61 -3.92
CA ALA A 71 6.40 0.71 -4.40
C ALA A 71 7.15 1.85 -3.71
N LEU A 72 6.52 3.02 -3.56
CA LEU A 72 7.11 4.15 -2.85
C LEU A 72 7.37 3.85 -1.37
N ALA A 73 6.39 3.27 -0.67
CA ALA A 73 6.53 2.91 0.74
C ALA A 73 7.66 1.89 0.93
N HIS A 74 7.74 0.89 0.05
CA HIS A 74 8.81 -0.10 0.06
C HIS A 74 10.19 0.53 -0.18
N ASP A 75 10.32 1.40 -1.20
CA ASP A 75 11.55 2.11 -1.51
C ASP A 75 12.03 2.96 -0.33
N ILE A 76 11.12 3.63 0.37
CA ILE A 76 11.46 4.42 1.56
C ILE A 76 12.01 3.51 2.66
N ILE A 77 11.38 2.36 2.92
CA ILE A 77 11.83 1.42 3.96
C ILE A 77 13.23 0.87 3.65
N GLU A 78 13.48 0.49 2.39
CA GLU A 78 14.77 -0.09 2.00
C GLU A 78 15.89 0.95 1.94
N ARG A 79 15.60 2.18 1.49
CA ARG A 79 16.60 3.25 1.38
C ARG A 79 16.87 3.97 2.70
N PHE A 80 15.85 4.13 3.55
CA PHE A 80 15.94 4.85 4.81
C PHE A 80 15.82 3.91 6.01
N LYS A 81 16.63 2.84 6.03
CA LYS A 81 16.76 1.99 7.22
C LYS A 81 17.15 2.88 8.40
N CYS A 82 16.26 2.95 9.39
CA CYS A 82 16.44 3.76 10.59
C CYS A 82 17.71 3.30 11.33
N SER A 83 18.82 4.02 11.12
CA SER A 83 19.99 3.91 11.97
C SER A 83 19.58 4.40 13.36
N LYS A 84 19.59 3.52 14.36
CA LYS A 84 19.29 3.84 15.76
C LYS A 84 20.34 4.78 16.42
N ASN A 85 20.99 5.66 15.67
CA ASN A 85 22.03 6.58 16.15
C ASN A 85 21.67 8.06 15.95
N PHE A 86 20.40 8.44 16.11
CA PHE A 86 20.08 9.84 16.37
C PHE A 86 20.45 10.17 17.82
N LYS A 87 21.76 10.40 18.06
CA LYS A 87 22.20 11.07 19.29
C LYS A 87 21.51 12.43 19.32
N LYS A 88 20.83 12.72 20.43
CA LYS A 88 20.38 14.07 20.77
C LYS A 88 21.60 14.98 20.80
N GLU A 89 21.87 15.71 19.74
CA GLU A 89 22.53 17.01 19.88
C GLU A 89 21.45 17.99 20.32
N VAL A 90 21.32 18.09 21.65
CA VAL A 90 20.68 19.22 22.30
C VAL A 90 21.54 20.43 21.94
N LEU A 91 20.99 21.35 21.15
CA LEU A 91 21.56 22.68 20.98
C LEU A 91 21.62 23.33 22.37
N GLY A 92 22.85 23.52 22.87
CA GLY A 92 23.14 24.35 24.02
C GLY A 92 23.15 25.84 23.66
#